data_AF-A0A1V9XDK4-F1
#
_entry.id   AF-A0A1V9XDK4-F1
#
_cell.length_a   1.000
_cell.length_b   1.000
_cell.length_c   1.000
_cell.angle_alpha   90.00
_cell.angle_beta   90.00
_cell.angle_gamma   90.00
#
_symmetry.space_group_name_H-M   'P 1'
#
loop_
_entity.id
_entity.type
_entity.pdbx_description
1 polymer ?
#
loop_
_entity_poly.entity_id
_entity_poly.type
_entity_poly.pdbx_seq_one_letter_code
_entity_poly.pdbx_strand_id
1 'polypeptide(L)'
;MRDLFEHFNAALLIYDEGLAKDDQALAGALWRVMLTCDTETLDIRRLRTLVHYVRRNIAYLDNVQYDDLLKENALIWHPLKESIKATEDHI
;
A
#
# COMPACT_ATOMS: atom_id res chain seq x y z
N MET A 1 21.74 2.36 13.88
CA MET A 1 21.65 1.45 12.72
C MET A 1 20.78 0.24 13.00
N ARG A 2 20.97 -0.46 14.14
CA ARG A 2 20.12 -1.60 14.53
C ARG A 2 18.64 -1.24 14.60
N ASP A 3 18.29 -0.15 15.27
CA ASP A 3 16.88 0.22 15.47
C ASP A 3 16.17 0.50 14.14
N LEU A 4 16.82 1.19 13.20
CA LEU A 4 16.23 1.46 11.87
C LEU A 4 15.97 0.15 11.12
N PHE A 5 16.91 -0.80 11.19
CA PHE A 5 16.75 -2.12 10.58
C PHE A 5 15.59 -2.89 11.23
N GLU A 6 15.48 -2.86 12.56
CA GLU A 6 14.38 -3.52 13.29
C GLU A 6 13.02 -2.91 12.93
N HIS A 7 12.91 -1.58 12.90
CA HIS A 7 11.68 -0.88 12.48
C HIS A 7 11.30 -1.21 11.03
N PHE A 8 12.29 -1.26 10.13
CA PHE A 8 12.05 -1.62 8.73
C PHE A 8 11.52 -3.06 8.59
N ASN A 9 12.14 -4.03 9.27
CA ASN A 9 11.65 -5.42 9.22
C ASN A 9 10.28 -5.58 9.87
N ALA A 10 10.02 -4.89 10.97
CA ALA A 10 8.70 -4.88 11.60
C ALA A 10 7.63 -4.31 10.65
N ALA A 11 7.95 -3.24 9.94
CA ALA A 11 7.07 -2.67 8.91
C ALA A 11 6.77 -3.65 7.78
N LEU A 12 7.80 -4.36 7.27
CA LEU A 12 7.61 -5.38 6.24
C LEU A 12 6.67 -6.50 6.70
N LEU A 13 6.88 -7.03 7.91
CA LEU A 13 6.02 -8.08 8.47
C LEU A 13 4.56 -7.63 8.60
N ILE A 14 4.35 -6.38 9.02
CA ILE A 14 3.00 -5.78 9.12
C ILE A 14 2.35 -5.64 7.74
N TYR A 15 3.11 -5.24 6.72
CA TYR A 15 2.60 -5.17 5.35
C TYR A 15 2.26 -6.54 4.79
N ASP A 16 3.11 -7.56 4.99
CA ASP A 16 2.85 -8.94 4.56
C ASP A 16 1.55 -9.47 5.18
N GLU A 17 1.34 -9.25 6.48
CA GLU A 17 0.09 -9.64 7.15
C GLU A 17 -1.12 -8.90 6.57
N GLY A 18 -0.98 -7.59 6.32
CA GLY A 18 -2.05 -6.77 5.74
C GLY A 18 -2.43 -7.23 4.32
N LEU A 19 -1.43 -7.52 3.48
CA LEU A 19 -1.62 -7.97 2.10
C LEU A 19 -2.24 -9.37 2.02
N ALA A 20 -1.82 -10.29 2.88
CA ALA A 20 -2.29 -11.67 2.90
C ALA A 20 -3.74 -11.85 3.42
N LYS A 21 -4.28 -10.84 4.11
CA LYS A 21 -5.63 -10.86 4.70
C LYS A 21 -6.59 -9.95 3.92
N ASP A 22 -7.51 -9.30 4.64
CA ASP A 22 -8.55 -8.42 4.10
C ASP A 22 -8.16 -6.93 4.11
N ASP A 23 -9.04 -6.09 3.60
CA ASP A 23 -8.82 -4.64 3.52
C ASP A 23 -8.76 -3.97 4.90
N GLN A 24 -9.38 -4.55 5.93
CA GLN A 24 -9.31 -4.01 7.29
C GLN A 24 -7.92 -4.24 7.89
N ALA A 25 -7.35 -5.43 7.68
CA ALA A 25 -5.98 -5.76 8.07
C ALA A 25 -4.98 -4.86 7.33
N LEU A 26 -5.13 -4.68 6.01
CA LEU A 26 -4.28 -3.79 5.22
C LEU A 26 -4.41 -2.32 5.65
N ALA A 27 -5.63 -1.85 5.92
CA ALA A 27 -5.86 -0.51 6.46
C ALA A 27 -5.13 -0.33 7.82
N GLY A 28 -5.24 -1.32 8.71
CA GLY A 28 -4.54 -1.30 9.99
C GLY A 28 -3.01 -1.30 9.84
N ALA A 29 -2.49 -2.03 8.86
CA ALA A 29 -1.06 -2.07 8.55
C ALA A 29 -0.57 -0.69 8.06
N LEU A 30 -1.23 -0.13 7.04
CA LEU A 30 -0.90 1.18 6.48
C LEU A 30 -1.01 2.30 7.52
N TRP A 31 -2.01 2.23 8.39
CA TRP A 31 -2.17 3.17 9.49
C TRP A 31 -0.98 3.16 10.43
N ARG A 32 -0.60 1.97 10.92
CA ARG A 32 0.50 1.79 11.89
C ARG A 32 1.84 2.24 11.33
N VAL A 33 2.10 1.95 10.06
CA VAL A 33 3.43 2.19 9.48
C VAL A 33 3.55 3.57 8.83
N MET A 34 2.51 4.10 8.17
CA MET A 34 2.61 5.35 7.41
C MET A 34 1.92 6.56 8.04
N LEU A 35 0.81 6.37 8.78
CA LEU A 35 -0.06 7.48 9.20
C LEU A 35 0.02 7.80 10.70
N THR A 36 0.66 6.96 11.50
CA THR A 36 0.71 7.12 12.97
C THR A 36 1.45 8.39 13.41
N CYS A 37 2.32 8.94 12.56
CA CYS A 37 3.06 10.18 12.86
C CYS A 37 2.30 11.47 12.53
N ASP A 38 1.17 11.39 11.81
CA ASP A 38 0.43 12.57 11.32
C ASP A 38 -1.04 12.51 11.78
N THR A 39 -1.22 12.67 13.09
CA THR A 39 -2.53 12.59 13.76
C THR A 39 -3.43 13.80 13.47
N GLU A 40 -2.85 14.91 13.02
CA GLU A 40 -3.60 16.15 12.75
C GLU A 40 -4.27 16.13 11.37
N THR A 41 -3.72 15.38 10.41
CA THR A 41 -4.25 15.28 9.03
C THR A 41 -4.92 13.94 8.72
N LEU A 42 -5.35 13.26 9.77
CA LEU A 42 -5.88 11.91 9.77
C LEU A 42 -7.28 11.84 9.16
N ASP A 43 -7.35 11.49 7.88
CA ASP A 43 -8.61 11.32 7.14
C ASP A 43 -8.81 9.86 6.72
N ILE A 44 -9.91 9.26 7.18
CA ILE A 44 -10.33 7.88 6.83
C ILE A 44 -10.43 7.72 5.30
N ARG A 45 -10.76 8.79 4.56
CA ARG A 45 -10.82 8.77 3.09
C ARG A 45 -9.45 8.50 2.50
N ARG A 46 -8.40 9.12 3.04
CA ARG A 46 -7.01 8.88 2.61
C ARG A 46 -6.60 7.43 2.86
N LEU A 47 -6.98 6.88 4.01
CA LEU A 47 -6.72 5.47 4.32
C LEU A 47 -7.39 4.54 3.30
N ARG A 48 -8.67 4.78 2.99
CA ARG A 48 -9.41 4.03 1.95
C ARG A 48 -8.73 4.15 0.58
N THR A 49 -8.31 5.35 0.19
CA THR A 49 -7.58 5.58 -1.07
C THR A 49 -6.27 4.80 -1.11
N LEU A 50 -5.52 4.77 0.00
CA LEU A 50 -4.26 4.03 0.10
C LEU A 50 -4.48 2.51 0.00
N VAL A 51 -5.49 1.98 0.69
CA VAL A 51 -5.86 0.55 0.60
C VAL A 51 -6.19 0.18 -0.83
N HIS A 52 -7.08 0.95 -1.49
CA HIS A 52 -7.43 0.74 -2.90
C HIS A 52 -6.20 0.80 -3.81
N TYR A 53 -5.34 1.80 -3.63
CA TYR A 53 -4.11 1.96 -4.40
C TYR A 53 -3.17 0.76 -4.29
N VAL A 54 -2.93 0.28 -3.06
CA VAL A 54 -2.05 -0.86 -2.80
C VAL A 54 -2.64 -2.12 -3.42
N ARG A 55 -3.92 -2.42 -3.17
CA ARG A 55 -4.61 -3.59 -3.74
C ARG A 55 -4.56 -3.60 -5.26
N ARG A 56 -4.78 -2.45 -5.89
CA ARG A 56 -4.72 -2.33 -7.34
C ARG A 56 -3.33 -2.60 -7.90
N ASN A 57 -2.28 -2.07 -7.26
CA ASN A 57 -0.91 -2.28 -7.72
C ASN A 57 -0.45 -3.72 -7.47
N ILE A 58 -0.86 -4.36 -6.37
CA ILE A 58 -0.59 -5.78 -6.11
C ILE A 58 -1.28 -6.65 -7.17
N ALA A 59 -2.55 -6.39 -7.46
CA ALA A 59 -3.26 -7.08 -8.53
C ALA A 59 -2.59 -6.89 -9.90
N TYR A 60 -2.01 -5.72 -10.18
CA TYR A 60 -1.19 -5.51 -11.37
C TYR A 60 0.05 -6.41 -11.35
N LEU A 61 0.80 -6.41 -10.25
CA LEU A 61 2.02 -7.23 -10.09
C LEU A 61 1.74 -8.73 -10.24
N ASP A 62 0.61 -9.22 -9.75
CA ASP A 62 0.19 -10.62 -9.90
C ASP A 62 0.02 -11.04 -11.36
N ASN A 63 -0.21 -10.07 -12.26
CA ASN A 63 -0.37 -10.30 -13.69
C ASN A 63 0.90 -10.03 -14.51
N VAL A 64 1.98 -9.51 -13.90
CA VAL A 64 3.25 -9.25 -14.59
C VAL A 64 4.02 -10.56 -14.77
N GLN A 65 4.51 -10.81 -15.99
CA GLN A 65 5.33 -12.00 -16.27
C GLN A 65 6.71 -11.86 -15.64
N TYR A 66 7.28 -12.98 -15.19
CA TYR A 66 8.60 -13.01 -14.56
C TYR A 66 9.70 -12.41 -15.45
N ASP A 67 9.67 -12.70 -16.75
CA ASP A 67 10.66 -12.18 -17.71
C ASP A 67 10.58 -10.65 -17.86
N ASP A 68 9.41 -10.06 -17.62
CA ASP A 68 9.24 -8.61 -17.62
C ASP A 68 9.80 -8.00 -16.33
N LEU A 69 9.67 -8.66 -15.17
CA LEU A 69 10.26 -8.18 -13.91
C LEU A 69 11.79 -8.04 -13.95
N LEU A 70 12.46 -8.82 -14.79
CA LEU A 70 13.92 -8.78 -14.94
C LEU A 70 14.41 -7.62 -15.84
N LYS A 71 13.51 -6.98 -16.60
CA LYS A 71 13.86 -5.87 -17.48
C LYS A 71 13.86 -4.55 -16.70
N GLU A 72 14.83 -3.69 -16.99
CA GLU A 72 14.84 -2.33 -16.43
C GLU A 72 13.59 -1.56 -16.84
N ASN A 73 12.98 -0.85 -15.88
CA ASN A 73 11.78 -0.02 -16.07
C ASN A 73 10.53 -0.73 -16.61
N ALA A 74 10.41 -2.05 -16.44
CA ALA A 74 9.24 -2.79 -16.90
C ALA A 74 7.97 -2.59 -16.04
N LEU A 75 8.14 -2.12 -14.80
CA LEU A 75 7.04 -1.89 -13.88
C LEU A 75 6.45 -0.50 -14.07
N ILE A 76 5.16 -0.44 -14.44
CA ILE A 76 4.40 0.79 -14.53
C ILE A 76 3.41 0.82 -13.36
N TRP A 77 3.77 1.55 -12.30
CA TRP A 77 2.88 1.75 -11.16
C TRP A 77 1.65 2.55 -11.57
N HIS A 78 0.47 2.11 -11.14
CA HIS A 78 -0.76 2.85 -11.36
C HIS A 78 -0.74 4.15 -10.56
N PRO A 79 -1.04 5.32 -11.14
CA PRO A 79 -1.00 6.60 -10.42
C PRO A 79 -2.01 6.67 -9.26
N LEU A 80 -1.58 7.27 -8.13
CA LEU A 80 -2.46 7.48 -6.95
C LEU A 80 -3.73 8.28 -7.29
N LYS A 81 -3.62 9.24 -8.21
CA LYS A 81 -4.74 10.09 -8.66
C LYS A 81 -5.94 9.28 -9.16
N GLU A 82 -5.70 8.11 -9.73
CA GLU A 82 -6.79 7.25 -10.21
C GLU A 82 -7.51 6.54 -9.06
N SER A 83 -6.79 6.21 -7.98
CA SER A 83 -7.40 5.67 -6.76
C SER A 83 -8.18 6.73 -5.99
N ILE A 84 -7.73 8.00 -6.03
CA ILE A 84 -8.48 9.12 -5.47
C ILE A 84 -9.86 9.20 -6.14
N LYS A 85 -9.89 9.31 -7.48
CA LYS A 85 -11.14 9.35 -8.25
C LYS A 85 -12.04 8.15 -7.96
N ALA A 86 -11.51 6.92 -8.04
CA ALA A 86 -12.27 5.70 -7.81
C ALA A 86 -12.89 5.61 -6.40
N THR A 87 -12.27 6.24 -5.40
CA THR A 87 -12.80 6.23 -4.03
C THR A 87 -13.70 7.42 -3.73
N GLU A 88 -13.69 8.48 -4.55
CA GLU A 88 -14.61 9.62 -4.47
C GLU A 88 -16.01 9.28 -5.00
N ASP A 89 -16.10 8.44 -6.04
CA ASP A 89 -17.36 8.06 -6.71
C ASP A 89 -18.31 7.16 -5.88
N HIS A 90 -17.88 6.70 -4.70
CA HIS A 90 -18.60 5.76 -3.84
C HIS A 90 -19.01 6.36 -2.48
N ILE A 91 -19.38 7.65 -2.46
CA ILE A 91 -19.97 8.36 -1.31
C ILE A 91 -21.37 8.82 -1.70
#